data_AF-C5L1V2-F1
#
_entry.id   AF-C5L1V2-F1
#
_cell.length_a   1.000
_cell.length_b   1.000
_cell.length_c   1.000
_cell.angle_alpha   90.00
_cell.angle_beta   90.00
_cell.angle_gamma   90.00
#
_symmetry.space_group_name_H-M   'P 1'
#
loop_
_entity.id
_entity.type
_entity.pdbx_description
1 polymer ?
#
loop_
_entity_poly.entity_id
_entity_poly.type
_entity_poly.pdbx_seq_one_letter_code
_entity_poly.pdbx_strand_id
1 'polypeptide(L)' 'MSRNGRAEVLERIADLVAENKEKLAALETEDTGKPLSVSRNVDVSRVEENFRYFAAKLRVQENSCSSLKPGRLL' A
#
# COMPACT_ATOMS: atom_id res chain seq x y z
N MET A 1 14.32 -9.68 -7.83
CA MET A 1 13.98 -8.27 -7.52
C MET A 1 14.46 -7.92 -6.12
N SER A 2 15.02 -6.72 -5.93
CA SER A 2 15.43 -6.22 -4.61
C SER A 2 14.21 -5.75 -3.79
N ARG A 3 14.38 -5.56 -2.47
CA ARG A 3 13.36 -4.99 -1.60
C ARG A 3 12.84 -3.64 -2.11
N ASN A 4 13.75 -2.75 -2.49
CA ASN A 4 13.42 -1.44 -3.04
C ASN A 4 12.71 -1.57 -4.39
N GLY A 5 13.15 -2.49 -5.26
CA GLY A 5 12.47 -2.76 -6.53
C GLY A 5 11.04 -3.29 -6.35
N ARG A 6 10.78 -4.08 -5.29
CA ARG A 6 9.39 -4.46 -4.94
C ARG A 6 8.58 -3.26 -4.46
N ALA A 7 9.15 -2.41 -3.61
CA ALA A 7 8.47 -1.21 -3.14
C ALA A 7 8.13 -0.26 -4.30
N GLU A 8 9.04 -0.07 -5.26
CA GLU A 8 8.79 0.73 -6.47
C GLU A 8 7.65 0.18 -7.33
N VAL A 9 7.55 -1.14 -7.48
CA VAL A 9 6.42 -1.75 -8.18
C VAL A 9 5.10 -1.48 -7.46
N LEU A 10 5.05 -1.58 -6.12
CA LEU A 10 3.83 -1.28 -5.36
C LEU A 10 3.44 0.20 -5.45
N GLU A 11 4.41 1.13 -5.40
CA GLU A 11 4.14 2.56 -5.64
C GLU A 11 3.56 2.79 -7.03
N ARG A 12 4.14 2.14 -8.05
CA ARG A 12 3.65 2.25 -9.43
C ARG A 12 2.24 1.71 -9.59
N ILE A 13 1.88 0.64 -8.89
CA ILE A 13 0.51 0.12 -8.87
C ILE A 13 -0.44 1.15 -8.23
N ALA A 14 -0.05 1.76 -7.11
CA ALA A 14 -0.87 2.79 -6.47
C ALA A 14 -1.10 3.99 -7.41
N ASP A 15 -0.06 4.45 -8.12
CA ASP A 15 -0.19 5.52 -9.12
C ASP A 15 -1.18 5.15 -10.22
N LEU A 16 -1.07 3.94 -10.78
CA LEU A 16 -1.97 3.47 -11.83
C LEU A 16 -3.42 3.31 -11.35
N VAL A 17 -3.64 2.90 -10.10
CA VAL A 17 -4.96 2.83 -9.49
C VAL A 17 -5.56 4.24 -9.36
N ALA A 18 -4.78 5.21 -8.89
CA ALA A 18 -5.21 6.60 -8.78
C ALA A 18 -5.55 7.21 -10.15
N GLU A 19 -4.71 6.99 -11.16
CA GLU A 19 -4.94 7.43 -12.54
C GLU A 19 -6.22 6.81 -13.16
N ASN A 20 -6.56 5.58 -12.79
CA ASN A 20 -7.71 4.85 -13.35
C ASN A 20 -8.92 4.79 -12.38
N LYS A 21 -8.95 5.63 -11.35
CA LYS A 21 -9.88 5.52 -10.22
C LYS A 21 -11.36 5.44 -10.64
N GLU A 22 -11.80 6.32 -11.53
CA GLU A 22 -13.20 6.34 -12.00
C GLU A 22 -13.55 5.09 -12.82
N LYS A 23 -12.63 4.62 -13.67
CA LYS A 23 -12.82 3.41 -14.49
C LYS A 23 -12.91 2.17 -13.61
N LEU A 24 -12.02 2.03 -12.63
CA LEU A 24 -12.04 0.92 -11.69
C LEU A 24 -13.31 0.93 -10.82
N ALA A 25 -13.76 2.10 -10.39
CA ALA A 25 -14.99 2.23 -9.60
C ALA A 25 -16.24 1.83 -10.40
N ALA A 26 -16.31 2.21 -11.68
CA ALA A 26 -17.40 1.82 -12.56
C ALA A 26 -17.44 0.30 -12.77
N LEU A 27 -16.29 -0.32 -13.03
CA LEU A 27 -16.18 -1.78 -13.19
C LEU A 27 -16.55 -2.54 -11.91
N GLU A 28 -16.08 -2.10 -10.74
CA GLU A 28 -16.44 -2.69 -9.44
C GLU A 28 -17.95 -2.57 -9.17
N THR A 29 -18.57 -1.45 -9.53
CA THR A 29 -20.02 -1.27 -9.44
C THR A 29 -20.79 -2.18 -10.39
N GLU A 30 -20.32 -2.35 -11.63
CA GLU A 30 -20.94 -3.25 -12.60
C GLU A 30 -20.89 -4.71 -12.14
N ASP A 31 -19.75 -5.14 -11.58
CA ASP A 31 -19.55 -6.52 -11.14
C ASP A 31 -20.28 -6.85 -9.83
N THR A 32 -20.29 -5.91 -8.87
CA THR A 32 -20.80 -6.16 -7.51
C THR A 32 -22.18 -5.56 -7.21
N GLY A 33 -22.65 -4.63 -8.05
CA GLY A 33 -23.91 -3.91 -7.84
C GLY A 33 -23.87 -2.83 -6.74
N LYS A 34 -22.70 -2.53 -6.17
CA LYS A 34 -22.56 -1.46 -5.17
C LYS A 34 -22.78 -0.08 -5.80
N PRO A 35 -23.31 0.91 -5.05
CA PRO A 35 -23.37 2.29 -5.53
C PRO A 35 -21.97 2.80 -5.94
N LEU A 36 -21.88 3.53 -7.06
CA LEU A 36 -20.63 4.06 -7.59
C LEU A 36 -19.82 4.86 -6.55
N SER A 37 -20.51 5.58 -5.67
CA SER A 37 -19.87 6.33 -4.58
C SER A 37 -19.13 5.43 -3.59
N VAL A 38 -19.65 4.24 -3.29
CA VAL A 38 -19.02 3.26 -2.39
C VAL A 38 -17.80 2.66 -3.07
N SER A 39 -17.96 2.17 -4.31
CA SER A 39 -16.85 1.60 -5.09
C SER A 39 -15.70 2.61 -5.24
N ARG A 40 -16.02 3.88 -5.52
CA ARG A 40 -15.01 4.93 -5.69
C ARG A 40 -14.35 5.35 -4.37
N ASN A 41 -15.15 5.74 -3.39
CA ASN A 41 -14.67 6.44 -2.21
C ASN A 41 -14.17 5.48 -1.12
N VAL A 42 -14.61 4.22 -1.16
CA VAL A 42 -14.22 3.19 -0.18
C VAL A 42 -13.32 2.17 -0.84
N ASP A 43 -13.81 1.44 -1.84
CA ASP A 43 -13.10 0.26 -2.33
C ASP A 43 -11.83 0.63 -3.10
N VAL A 44 -11.94 1.41 -4.18
CA VAL A 44 -10.78 1.81 -5.00
C VAL A 44 -9.81 2.71 -4.22
N SER A 45 -10.33 3.58 -3.35
CA SER A 45 -9.49 4.42 -2.48
C SER A 45 -8.68 3.58 -1.49
N ARG A 46 -9.28 2.55 -0.88
CA ARG A 46 -8.55 1.61 -0.01
C ARG A 46 -7.51 0.80 -0.75
N VAL A 47 -7.77 0.43 -2.01
CA VAL A 47 -6.77 -0.28 -2.84
C VAL A 47 -5.52 0.58 -3.01
N GLU A 48 -5.68 1.85 -3.39
CA GLU A 48 -4.57 2.80 -3.51
C GLU A 48 -3.79 2.94 -2.19
N GLU A 49 -4.49 3.21 -1.08
CA GLU A 49 -3.89 3.37 0.25
C GLU A 49 -3.13 2.12 0.70
N ASN A 50 -3.69 0.93 0.46
CA ASN A 50 -3.04 -0.33 0.83
C ASN A 50 -1.72 -0.52 0.08
N PHE A 51 -1.69 -0.26 -1.24
CA PHE A 51 -0.46 -0.39 -2.01
C PHE A 51 0.62 0.59 -1.52
N ARG A 52 0.25 1.85 -1.27
CA ARG A 52 1.15 2.86 -0.66
C ARG A 52 1.67 2.40 0.70
N TYR A 53 0.78 1.90 1.56
CA TYR A 53 1.15 1.43 2.89
C TYR A 53 2.17 0.29 2.84
N PHE A 54 1.93 -0.73 2.01
CA PHE A 54 2.84 -1.86 1.88
C PHE A 54 4.17 -1.48 1.21
N ALA A 55 4.15 -0.54 0.25
CA ALA A 55 5.38 0.02 -0.32
C ALA A 55 6.23 0.71 0.77
N ALA A 56 5.60 1.55 1.60
CA ALA A 56 6.26 2.21 2.72
C ALA A 56 6.79 1.20 3.75
N LYS A 57 5.99 0.20 4.13
CA LYS A 57 6.41 -0.87 5.05
C LYS A 57 7.62 -1.65 4.55
N LEU A 58 7.71 -1.91 3.24
CA LEU A 58 8.90 -2.55 2.67
C LEU A 58 10.15 -1.68 2.77
N ARG A 59 10.03 -0.35 2.76
CA ARG A 59 11.17 0.57 2.87
C ARG A 59 11.65 0.74 4.31
N VAL A 60 10.73 0.75 5.27
CA VAL A 60 11.04 0.79 6.71
C VAL A 60 11.85 -0.46 7.07
N GLN A 61 13.04 -0.26 7.67
CA GLN A 61 13.73 -1.35 8.33
C GLN A 61 12.98 -1.69 9.62
N GLU A 62 12.74 -2.96 9.90
CA GLU A 62 12.74 -3.34 11.31
C GLU A 62 14.17 -3.08 11.78
N ASN A 63 14.39 -1.97 12.48
CA ASN A 63 15.56 -1.84 13.32
C ASN A 63 15.42 -2.93 14.37
N SER A 64 15.84 -4.15 14.05
CA SER A 64 15.96 -5.26 14.98
C SER A 64 17.01 -4.84 15.99
N CYS A 65 16.55 -4.17 17.05
CA CYS A 65 17.25 -3.86 18.30
C CYS A 65 18.78 -3.91 18.16
N SER A 66 19.39 -2.87 17.57
CA SER A 66 20.83 -2.78 17.54
C SER A 66 21.33 -2.45 18.95
N SER A 67 21.74 -3.50 19.67
CA SER A 67 22.54 -3.47 20.89
C SER A 67 21.87 -2.88 22.16
N LEU A 68 21.08 -3.69 22.86
CA LEU A 68 21.22 -3.68 24.32
C LEU A 68 22.57 -4.35 24.63
N LYS A 69 23.66 -3.55 24.71
CA LYS A 69 24.86 -4.04 25.39
C LYS A 69 24.43 -4.29 26.84
N PRO A 70 24.58 -5.52 27.39
CA PRO A 70 24.36 -5.72 28.80
C PRO A 70 25.26 -4.72 29.54
N GLY A 71 24.63 -3.96 30.44
CA GLY A 71 25.30 -2.94 31.22
C GLY A 71 26.59 -3.50 31.78
N ARG A 72 27.68 -2.77 31.56
CA ARG A 72 28.91 -2.91 32.34
C ARG A 72 28.54 -2.54 33.77
N LEU A 73 28.06 -3.52 34.53
CA LEU A 73 28.02 -3.49 35.98
C LEU A 73 29.37 -4.04 36.43
N LEU A 74 30.21 -3.10 36.90
CA LEU A 74 31.46 -3.29 37.64
C LEU A 74 32.56 -4.06 36.90
#